data_AF-A0A0A9WRK2-F1
#
_entry.id   AF-A0A0A9WRK2-F1
#
_cell.length_a   1.000
_cell.length_b   1.000
_cell.length_c   1.000
_cell.angle_alpha   90.00
_cell.angle_beta   90.00
_cell.angle_gamma   90.00
#
_symmetry.space_group_name_H-M   'P 1'
#
loop_
_entity.id
_entity.type
_entity.pdbx_description
1 polymer ?
#
loop_
_entity_poly.entity_id
_entity_poly.type
_entity_poly.pdbx_seq_one_letter_code
_entity_poly.pdbx_strand_id
1 'polypeptide(L)'
;MLRKLVEVHPEYATVCKYAICTGQCILLSQQIPEDKFEKELLFMLREKERAKVVERHYKLSARYVGEKKIDLSANGAIANAIIGKAISAVYANHVGASYIDVNSYKENQADIVTMEAIVPKAMRVRITNMEIDVLQVDVRYAVSQSRKLNCLTQLNDLRRVCRDEREYQKRASEQWIGKKVATFYAKGKNVVLKIIGICFNLSVDSDA
;
A
#
# COMPACT_ATOMS: atom_id res chain seq x y z
N MET A 1 2.48 -17.29 -6.01
CA MET A 1 3.07 -18.32 -5.13
C MET A 1 2.06 -18.95 -4.18
N LEU A 2 1.68 -18.30 -3.06
CA LEU A 2 0.87 -18.93 -2.01
C LEU A 2 -0.49 -19.43 -2.50
N ARG A 3 -1.16 -18.70 -3.40
CA ARG A 3 -2.39 -19.19 -4.05
C ARG A 3 -2.17 -20.51 -4.78
N LYS A 4 -1.09 -20.61 -5.57
CA LYS A 4 -0.72 -21.84 -6.29
C LYS A 4 -0.36 -22.97 -5.33
N LEU A 5 0.33 -22.67 -4.23
CA LEU A 5 0.61 -23.65 -3.19
C LEU A 5 -0.69 -24.20 -2.60
N VAL A 6 -1.65 -23.34 -2.28
CA VAL A 6 -2.97 -23.75 -1.75
C VAL A 6 -3.80 -24.52 -2.77
N GLU A 7 -3.69 -24.20 -4.07
CA GLU A 7 -4.34 -24.98 -5.13
C GLU A 7 -3.83 -26.43 -5.19
N VAL A 8 -2.53 -26.64 -4.95
CA VAL A 8 -1.89 -27.97 -4.98
C VAL A 8 -2.00 -28.68 -3.62
N HIS A 9 -1.97 -27.91 -2.53
CA HIS A 9 -2.00 -28.36 -1.15
C HIS A 9 -3.06 -27.58 -0.34
N PRO A 10 -4.35 -27.92 -0.50
CA PRO A 10 -5.46 -27.20 0.16
C PRO A 10 -5.37 -27.21 1.69
N GLU A 11 -4.71 -28.20 2.28
CA GLU A 11 -4.47 -28.31 3.72
C GLU A 11 -3.73 -27.10 4.31
N TYR A 12 -2.94 -26.39 3.51
CA TYR A 12 -2.21 -25.19 3.95
C TYR A 12 -2.98 -23.88 3.74
N ALA A 13 -4.26 -23.93 3.30
CA ALA A 13 -5.07 -22.75 3.05
C ALA A 13 -5.08 -21.78 4.25
N THR A 14 -5.26 -22.29 5.47
CA THR A 14 -5.32 -21.48 6.69
C THR A 14 -3.97 -20.82 6.99
N VAL A 15 -2.86 -21.55 6.91
CA VAL A 15 -1.51 -21.02 7.16
C VAL A 15 -1.15 -19.96 6.13
N CYS A 16 -1.45 -20.22 4.86
CA CYS A 16 -1.21 -19.31 3.75
C CYS A 16 -2.12 -18.07 3.75
N LYS A 17 -3.34 -18.18 4.30
CA LYS A 17 -4.28 -17.06 4.45
C LYS A 17 -3.72 -15.94 5.31
N TYR A 18 -2.98 -16.30 6.37
CA TYR A 18 -2.39 -15.34 7.31
C TYR A 18 -0.91 -15.04 7.02
N ALA A 19 -0.42 -15.47 5.86
CA ALA A 19 0.97 -15.21 5.47
C ALA A 19 1.25 -13.71 5.29
N ILE A 20 2.47 -13.31 5.67
CA ILE A 20 2.95 -11.94 5.50
C ILE A 20 4.08 -11.93 4.49
N CYS A 21 3.87 -11.26 3.36
CA CYS A 21 4.86 -11.08 2.32
C CYS A 21 5.55 -9.73 2.51
N THR A 22 6.85 -9.72 2.80
CA THR A 22 7.65 -8.48 2.97
C THR A 22 8.31 -8.01 1.67
N GLY A 23 8.10 -8.74 0.57
CA GLY A 23 8.80 -8.54 -0.71
C GLY A 23 10.13 -9.30 -0.79
N GLN A 24 10.79 -9.54 0.35
CA GLN A 24 12.03 -10.33 0.43
C GLN A 24 11.81 -11.74 0.98
N CYS A 25 10.82 -11.92 1.87
CA CYS A 25 10.48 -13.20 2.44
C CYS A 25 8.97 -13.35 2.65
N ILE A 26 8.56 -14.58 2.93
CA ILE A 26 7.21 -14.91 3.34
C ILE A 26 7.29 -15.46 4.76
N LEU A 27 6.53 -14.85 5.65
CA LEU A 27 6.42 -15.26 7.05
C LEU A 27 5.12 -16.04 7.21
N LEU A 28 5.23 -17.20 7.86
CA LEU A 28 4.11 -18.09 8.17
C LEU A 28 4.08 -18.33 9.68
N SER A 29 2.89 -18.56 10.23
CA SER A 29 2.72 -18.91 11.64
C SER A 29 3.10 -20.35 11.95
N GLN A 30 3.19 -21.20 10.93
CA GLN A 30 3.50 -22.62 11.02
C GLN A 30 4.44 -23.00 9.88
N GLN A 31 5.36 -23.92 10.15
CA GLN A 31 6.21 -24.48 9.12
C GLN A 31 5.37 -25.30 8.15
N ILE A 32 5.62 -25.10 6.85
CA ILE A 32 5.15 -25.99 5.80
C ILE A 32 6.35 -26.87 5.40
N PRO A 33 6.18 -28.20 5.28
CA PRO A 33 7.27 -29.12 4.94
C PRO A 33 8.02 -28.71 3.66
N GLU A 34 9.35 -28.85 3.68
CA GLU A 34 10.23 -28.33 2.61
C GLU A 34 9.96 -28.98 1.25
N ASP A 35 9.62 -30.27 1.24
CA ASP A 35 9.27 -31.04 0.04
C ASP A 35 8.07 -30.44 -0.73
N LYS A 36 7.25 -29.62 -0.06
CA LYS A 36 6.12 -28.92 -0.68
C LYS A 36 6.54 -27.66 -1.44
N PHE A 37 7.73 -27.12 -1.17
CA PHE A 37 8.28 -25.95 -1.85
C PHE A 37 9.43 -26.26 -2.80
N GLU A 38 10.05 -27.45 -2.69
CA GLU A 38 11.13 -27.90 -3.58
C GLU A 38 10.71 -28.00 -5.05
N LYS A 39 9.40 -28.17 -5.31
CA LYS A 39 8.86 -28.16 -6.67
C LYS A 39 8.66 -26.73 -7.15
N GLU A 40 9.27 -26.43 -8.30
CA GLU A 40 9.13 -25.15 -8.97
C GLU A 40 7.66 -24.83 -9.24
N LEU A 41 7.19 -23.70 -8.70
CA LEU A 41 5.84 -23.24 -8.95
C LEU A 41 5.84 -22.38 -10.21
N LEU A 42 5.36 -22.99 -11.30
CA LEU A 42 5.14 -22.30 -12.57
C LEU A 42 3.77 -21.59 -12.54
N PHE A 43 3.75 -20.32 -12.92
CA PHE A 43 2.50 -19.59 -13.12
C PHE A 43 2.61 -18.56 -14.23
N MET A 44 1.46 -18.25 -14.80
CA MET A 44 1.29 -17.31 -15.89
C MET A 44 0.55 -16.09 -15.36
N LEU A 45 1.08 -14.89 -15.63
CA LEU A 45 0.36 -13.63 -15.42
C LEU A 45 0.09 -12.97 -16.76
N ARG A 46 -1.13 -12.45 -16.89
CA ARG A 46 -1.53 -11.62 -18.02
C ARG A 46 -1.49 -10.16 -17.55
N GLU A 47 -0.50 -9.42 -18.03
CA GLU A 47 -0.31 -8.02 -17.69
C GLU A 47 -0.83 -7.14 -18.83
N LYS A 48 -1.62 -6.11 -18.52
CA LYS A 48 -2.00 -5.10 -19.50
C LYS A 48 -0.85 -4.11 -19.64
N GLU A 49 -0.10 -4.19 -20.74
CA GLU A 49 0.86 -3.17 -21.14
C GLU A 49 0.27 -2.31 -22.25
N ARG A 50 0.00 -1.04 -21.93
CA ARG A 50 -0.64 -0.06 -22.82
C ARG A 50 -1.99 -0.57 -23.35
N ALA A 51 -2.02 -1.09 -24.58
CA ALA A 51 -3.19 -1.58 -25.30
C ALA A 51 -3.14 -3.09 -25.60
N LYS A 52 -2.12 -3.82 -25.11
CA LYS A 52 -1.98 -5.26 -25.32
C LYS A 52 -1.90 -6.00 -23.99
N VAL A 53 -2.51 -7.19 -23.95
CA VAL A 53 -2.33 -8.13 -22.86
C VAL A 53 -1.10 -8.96 -23.19
N VAL A 54 -0.04 -8.81 -22.38
CA VAL A 54 1.19 -9.58 -22.50
C VAL A 54 1.12 -10.74 -21.52
N GLU A 55 1.35 -11.95 -22.02
CA GLU A 55 1.44 -13.15 -21.21
C GLU A 55 2.89 -13.36 -20.76
N ARG A 56 3.11 -13.36 -19.45
CA ARG A 56 4.43 -13.57 -18.84
C ARG A 56 4.40 -14.87 -18.02
N HIS A 57 5.38 -15.73 -18.29
CA HIS A 57 5.59 -16.97 -17.54
C HIS A 57 6.62 -16.74 -16.46
N TYR A 58 6.29 -17.15 -15.24
CA TYR A 58 7.15 -17.01 -14.08
C TYR A 58 7.41 -18.38 -13.47
N LYS A 59 8.64 -18.52 -12.99
CA LYS A 59 9.11 -19.66 -12.22
C LYS A 59 9.49 -19.16 -10.83
N LEU A 60 8.78 -19.63 -9.82
CA LEU A 60 9.07 -19.31 -8.42
C LEU A 60 9.60 -20.55 -7.70
N SER A 61 10.69 -20.35 -6.98
CA SER A 61 11.19 -21.27 -5.97
C SER A 61 11.10 -20.62 -4.60
N ALA A 62 10.78 -21.42 -3.59
CA ALA A 62 10.83 -21.00 -2.20
C ALA A 62 11.72 -21.99 -1.45
N ARG A 63 12.49 -21.49 -0.50
CA ARG A 63 13.33 -22.31 0.38
C ARG A 63 13.02 -21.94 1.82
N TYR A 64 12.99 -22.96 2.67
CA TYR A 64 12.90 -22.72 4.11
C TYR A 64 14.20 -22.08 4.62
N VAL A 65 14.06 -20.93 5.29
CA VAL A 65 15.20 -20.17 5.83
C VAL A 65 15.41 -20.43 7.32
N GLY A 66 14.41 -21.02 7.99
CA GLY A 66 14.46 -21.31 9.42
C GLY A 66 13.33 -20.65 10.21
N GLU A 67 13.24 -21.02 11.49
CA GLU A 67 12.32 -20.42 12.44
C GLU A 67 12.89 -19.12 12.99
N LYS A 68 12.02 -18.13 13.17
CA LYS A 68 12.38 -16.89 13.87
C LYS A 68 11.50 -16.71 15.08
N LYS A 69 12.13 -16.64 16.26
CA LYS A 69 11.48 -16.07 17.42
C LYS A 69 11.32 -14.56 17.21
N ILE A 70 10.11 -14.05 17.46
CA ILE A 70 9.86 -12.61 17.41
C ILE A 70 10.53 -12.00 18.64
N ASP A 71 11.71 -11.43 18.40
CA ASP A 71 12.43 -10.61 19.36
C ASP A 71 12.45 -9.19 18.81
N LEU A 72 11.85 -8.22 19.51
CA LEU A 72 11.79 -6.84 19.03
C LEU A 72 13.17 -6.19 18.94
N SER A 73 14.16 -6.66 19.71
CA SER A 73 15.53 -6.14 19.67
C SER A 73 16.26 -6.52 18.38
N ALA A 74 16.09 -7.75 17.91
CA ALA A 74 16.76 -8.28 16.72
C ALA A 74 15.91 -8.21 15.44
N ASN A 75 14.59 -8.34 15.57
CA ASN A 75 13.65 -8.55 14.47
C ASN A 75 12.47 -7.54 14.50
N GLY A 76 12.69 -6.33 15.03
CA GLY A 76 11.65 -5.30 15.14
C GLY A 76 10.93 -4.97 13.82
N ALA A 77 11.63 -5.01 12.68
CA ALA A 77 11.02 -4.80 11.37
C ALA A 77 10.00 -5.89 11.00
N ILE A 78 10.28 -7.16 11.35
CA ILE A 78 9.37 -8.29 11.13
C ILE A 78 8.13 -8.14 12.00
N ALA A 79 8.29 -7.80 13.28
CA ALA A 79 7.18 -7.56 14.17
C ALA A 79 6.28 -6.42 13.68
N ASN A 80 6.88 -5.30 13.24
CA ASN A 80 6.13 -4.18 12.67
C ASN A 80 5.42 -4.55 11.36
N ALA A 81 6.00 -5.44 10.54
CA ALA A 81 5.32 -5.95 9.34
C ALA A 81 4.10 -6.83 9.69
N ILE A 82 4.21 -7.66 10.73
CA ILE A 82 3.09 -8.48 11.24
C ILE A 82 1.96 -7.58 11.74
N ILE A 83 2.29 -6.61 12.60
CA ILE A 83 1.31 -5.67 13.16
C ILE A 83 0.69 -4.82 12.06
N GLY A 84 1.49 -4.33 11.11
CA GLY A 84 1.00 -3.57 9.98
C GLY A 84 0.00 -4.34 9.11
N LYS A 85 0.24 -5.64 8.91
CA LYS A 85 -0.70 -6.51 8.18
C LYS A 85 -2.03 -6.65 8.93
N ALA A 86 -1.99 -6.80 10.25
CA ALA A 86 -3.21 -6.85 11.07
C ALA A 86 -3.99 -5.53 11.02
N ILE A 87 -3.30 -4.40 11.14
CA ILE A 87 -3.93 -3.07 11.12
C ILE A 87 -4.51 -2.74 9.75
N SER A 88 -3.89 -3.23 8.66
CA SER A 88 -4.41 -3.09 7.29
C SER A 88 -5.76 -3.79 7.07
N ALA A 89 -6.18 -4.69 7.97
CA ALA A 89 -7.53 -5.27 7.92
C ALA A 89 -8.61 -4.26 8.34
N VAL A 90 -8.24 -3.26 9.13
CA VAL A 90 -9.12 -2.19 9.61
C VAL A 90 -8.94 -0.93 8.78
N TYR A 91 -7.68 -0.53 8.54
CA TYR A 91 -7.34 0.65 7.76
C TYR A 91 -6.97 0.28 6.34
N ALA A 92 -7.84 0.61 5.38
CA ALA A 92 -7.60 0.34 3.97
C ALA A 92 -6.48 1.20 3.36
N ASN A 93 -6.13 2.33 3.99
CA ASN A 93 -5.21 3.32 3.46
C ASN A 93 -4.01 3.52 4.38
N HIS A 94 -2.81 3.63 3.80
CA HIS A 94 -1.60 3.98 4.53
C HIS A 94 -0.68 4.89 3.73
N VAL A 95 0.04 5.77 4.42
CA VAL A 95 1.01 6.70 3.87
C VAL A 95 2.28 6.61 4.72
N GLY A 96 3.29 5.93 4.18
CA GLY A 96 4.49 5.63 4.96
C GLY A 96 4.11 4.70 6.11
N ALA A 97 4.43 5.09 7.35
CA ALA A 97 4.05 4.35 8.56
C ALA A 97 2.66 4.70 9.11
N SER A 98 1.97 5.70 8.53
CA SER A 98 0.66 6.15 9.02
C SER A 98 -0.47 5.39 8.36
N TYR A 99 -1.38 4.83 9.13
CA TYR A 99 -2.62 4.23 8.67
C TYR A 99 -3.72 5.26 8.80
N ILE A 100 -4.41 5.57 7.70
CA ILE A 100 -5.31 6.72 7.59
C ILE A 100 -6.74 6.22 7.45
N ASP A 101 -7.65 6.74 8.26
CA ASP A 101 -9.07 6.60 8.02
C ASP A 101 -9.56 7.76 7.14
N VAL A 102 -9.65 7.51 5.84
CA VAL A 102 -10.11 8.51 4.86
C VAL A 102 -11.59 8.87 5.07
N ASN A 103 -12.38 8.03 5.76
CA ASN A 103 -13.78 8.31 6.03
C ASN A 103 -13.99 9.25 7.21
N SER A 104 -12.99 9.40 8.08
CA SER A 104 -13.00 10.36 9.20
C SER A 104 -12.80 11.82 8.76
N TYR A 105 -12.83 12.11 7.46
CA TYR A 105 -12.45 13.41 6.93
C TYR A 105 -13.30 14.55 7.49
N LYS A 106 -12.64 15.65 7.86
CA LYS A 106 -13.29 16.90 8.27
C LYS A 106 -12.70 18.05 7.47
N GLU A 107 -13.57 18.88 6.90
CA GLU A 107 -13.16 20.07 6.17
C GLU A 107 -13.25 21.30 7.09
N ASN A 108 -12.16 22.04 7.18
CA ASN A 108 -12.05 23.24 7.97
C ASN A 108 -12.28 24.49 7.10
N GLN A 109 -12.59 25.64 7.73
CA GLN A 109 -12.85 26.91 7.04
C GLN A 109 -11.66 27.43 6.21
N ALA A 110 -10.44 26.96 6.46
CA ALA A 110 -9.24 27.30 5.72
C ALA A 110 -9.01 26.46 4.45
N ASP A 111 -10.06 25.82 3.91
CA ASP A 111 -9.98 24.91 2.77
C ASP A 111 -8.93 23.79 2.96
N ILE A 112 -8.87 23.26 4.18
CA ILE A 112 -8.01 22.14 4.58
C ILE A 112 -8.89 20.98 5.01
N VAL A 113 -8.56 19.78 4.54
CA VAL A 113 -9.18 18.53 5.00
C VAL A 113 -8.23 17.80 5.93
N THR A 114 -8.70 17.45 7.12
CA THR A 114 -7.99 16.58 8.05
C THR A 114 -8.63 15.19 8.05
N MET A 115 -7.82 14.16 8.23
CA MET A 115 -8.25 12.77 8.38
C MET A 115 -7.50 12.18 9.56
N GLU A 116 -8.18 11.42 10.40
CA GLU A 116 -7.55 10.71 11.51
C GLU A 116 -6.62 9.63 11.00
N ALA A 117 -5.49 9.47 11.68
CA ALA A 117 -4.48 8.48 11.36
C ALA A 117 -3.83 7.94 12.63
N ILE A 118 -3.31 6.72 12.54
CA ILE A 118 -2.50 6.11 13.59
C ILE A 118 -1.13 5.71 13.05
N VAL A 119 -0.11 5.78 13.91
CA VAL A 119 1.24 5.28 13.63
C VAL A 119 1.57 4.21 14.66
N PRO A 120 1.30 2.93 14.33
CA PRO A 120 1.63 1.81 15.20
C PRO A 120 3.14 1.51 15.10
N LYS A 121 3.77 1.27 16.24
CA LYS A 121 5.17 0.87 16.31
C LYS A 121 5.40 -0.11 17.47
N ALA A 122 5.78 -1.34 17.15
CA ALA A 122 6.33 -2.26 18.12
C ALA A 122 7.80 -1.93 18.40
N MET A 123 8.13 -1.79 19.68
CA MET A 123 9.48 -1.56 20.14
C MET A 123 9.68 -2.10 21.56
N ARG A 124 10.93 -2.39 21.91
CA ARG A 124 11.34 -2.69 23.28
C ARG A 124 11.67 -1.39 23.99
N VAL A 125 11.11 -1.20 25.18
CA VAL A 125 11.40 -0.05 26.06
C VAL A 125 11.99 -0.55 27.36
N ARG A 126 12.86 0.26 27.97
CA ARG A 126 13.38 0.01 29.32
C ARG A 126 12.61 0.87 30.30
N ILE A 127 11.86 0.25 31.20
CA ILE A 127 11.16 0.94 32.28
C ILE A 127 11.84 0.52 33.57
N THR A 128 12.50 1.47 34.24
CA THR A 128 13.38 1.21 35.39
C THR A 128 14.49 0.21 35.03
N ASN A 129 14.44 -1.01 35.55
CA ASN A 129 15.40 -2.09 35.32
C ASN A 129 14.83 -3.26 34.49
N MET A 130 13.62 -3.12 33.93
CA MET A 130 12.99 -4.17 33.12
C MET A 130 12.92 -3.75 31.65
N GLU A 131 13.21 -4.70 30.75
CA GLU A 131 12.93 -4.56 29.33
C GLU A 131 11.53 -5.12 29.03
N ILE A 132 10.71 -4.30 28.40
CA ILE A 132 9.32 -4.63 28.10
C ILE A 132 9.05 -4.35 26.63
N ASP A 133 8.41 -5.29 25.96
CA ASP A 133 7.94 -5.12 24.59
C ASP A 133 6.60 -4.38 24.60
N VAL A 134 6.53 -3.26 23.89
CA VAL A 134 5.35 -2.40 23.84
C VAL A 134 4.92 -2.14 22.40
N LEU A 135 3.62 -1.97 22.23
CA LEU A 135 3.02 -1.42 21.02
C LEU A 135 2.66 0.04 21.29
N GLN A 136 3.46 0.95 20.76
CA GLN A 136 3.15 2.38 20.75
C GLN A 136 2.15 2.66 19.62
N VAL A 137 1.11 3.44 19.91
CA VAL A 137 0.13 3.90 18.92
C VAL A 137 0.03 5.42 19.03
N ASP A 138 0.66 6.12 18.09
CA ASP A 138 0.53 7.58 18.01
C ASP A 138 -0.72 7.94 17.19
N VAL A 139 -1.58 8.79 17.73
CA VAL A 139 -2.69 9.39 16.97
C VAL A 139 -2.18 10.64 16.26
N ARG A 140 -2.47 10.77 14.97
CA ARG A 140 -2.08 11.89 14.10
C ARG A 140 -3.22 12.30 13.20
N TYR A 141 -3.06 13.44 12.56
CA TYR A 141 -3.94 13.88 11.48
C TYR A 141 -3.17 13.90 10.17
N ALA A 142 -3.68 13.19 9.17
CA ALA A 142 -3.28 13.40 7.79
C ALA A 142 -3.99 14.63 7.24
N VAL A 143 -3.26 15.49 6.54
CA VAL A 143 -3.76 16.77 6.05
C VAL A 143 -3.73 16.78 4.53
N SER A 144 -4.81 17.26 3.92
CA SER A 144 -4.94 17.45 2.47
C SER A 144 -5.58 18.80 2.16
N GLN A 145 -5.43 19.25 0.92
CA GLN A 145 -6.15 20.43 0.44
C GLN A 145 -7.65 20.11 0.30
N SER A 146 -8.49 21.14 0.41
CA SER A 146 -9.95 21.03 0.27
C SER A 146 -10.36 20.39 -1.05
N ARG A 147 -11.54 19.75 -1.01
CA ARG A 147 -12.25 19.24 -2.17
C ARG A 147 -12.54 20.30 -3.23
N LYS A 148 -12.61 21.58 -2.85
CA LYS A 148 -12.78 22.71 -3.79
C LYS A 148 -11.53 22.95 -4.64
N LEU A 149 -10.34 22.69 -4.08
CA LEU A 149 -9.05 22.76 -4.74
C LEU A 149 -8.61 21.36 -5.23
N ASN A 150 -9.49 20.67 -5.95
CA ASN A 150 -9.19 19.33 -6.47
C ASN A 150 -8.11 19.35 -7.57
N CYS A 151 -7.61 18.16 -7.92
CA CYS A 151 -6.54 18.00 -8.90
C CYS A 151 -6.89 18.63 -10.26
N LEU A 152 -8.16 18.56 -10.68
CA LEU A 152 -8.61 19.13 -11.95
C LEU A 152 -8.57 20.66 -11.94
N THR A 153 -9.07 21.30 -10.88
CA THR A 153 -9.01 22.76 -10.74
C THR A 153 -7.57 23.25 -10.80
N GLN A 154 -6.66 22.60 -10.07
CA GLN A 154 -5.25 22.98 -10.06
C GLN A 154 -4.54 22.74 -11.41
N LEU A 155 -4.89 21.67 -12.13
CA LEU A 155 -4.36 21.44 -13.48
C LEU A 155 -4.88 22.47 -14.47
N ASN A 156 -6.15 22.87 -14.38
CA ASN A 156 -6.73 23.93 -15.21
C ASN A 156 -6.08 25.29 -14.92
N ASP A 157 -5.81 25.61 -13.66
CA ASP A 157 -5.11 26.85 -13.31
C ASP A 157 -3.66 26.84 -13.80
N LEU A 158 -2.97 25.70 -13.68
CA LEU A 158 -1.63 25.54 -14.28
C LEU A 158 -1.69 25.70 -15.81
N ARG A 159 -2.72 25.17 -16.46
CA ARG A 159 -2.91 25.30 -17.90
C ARG A 159 -3.07 26.74 -18.34
N ARG A 160 -3.79 27.56 -17.57
CA ARG A 160 -4.03 28.99 -17.87
C ARG A 160 -2.77 29.83 -17.83
N VAL A 161 -1.78 29.45 -17.01
CA VAL A 161 -0.54 30.22 -16.83
C VAL A 161 0.63 29.75 -17.70
N CYS A 162 0.55 28.55 -18.29
CA CYS A 162 1.55 28.04 -19.22
C CYS A 162 1.38 28.65 -20.62
N ARG A 163 2.50 28.87 -21.31
CA ARG A 163 2.48 29.51 -22.64
C ARG A 163 2.10 28.54 -23.75
N ASP A 164 2.51 27.28 -23.61
CA ASP A 164 2.26 26.23 -24.59
C ASP A 164 1.97 24.86 -23.94
N GLU A 165 1.52 23.92 -24.78
CA GLU A 165 1.17 22.55 -24.39
C GLU A 165 2.35 21.79 -23.79
N ARG A 166 3.55 21.97 -24.35
CA ARG A 166 4.74 21.21 -23.93
C ARG A 166 5.20 21.64 -22.54
N GLU A 167 5.20 22.94 -22.27
CA GLU A 167 5.47 23.52 -20.97
C GLU A 167 4.45 23.03 -19.94
N TYR A 168 3.16 23.06 -20.28
CA TYR A 168 2.10 22.53 -19.44
C TYR A 168 2.33 21.05 -19.08
N GLN A 169 2.55 20.19 -20.06
CA GLN A 169 2.73 18.75 -19.84
C GLN A 169 3.93 18.46 -18.94
N LYS A 170 5.05 19.16 -19.19
CA LYS A 170 6.26 19.05 -18.37
C LYS A 170 5.99 19.48 -16.93
N ARG A 171 5.46 20.69 -16.72
CA ARG A 171 5.22 21.23 -15.38
C ARG A 171 4.18 20.43 -14.60
N ALA A 172 3.11 19.99 -15.27
CA ALA A 172 2.11 19.13 -14.65
C ALA A 172 2.74 17.80 -14.19
N SER A 173 3.55 17.17 -15.04
CA SER A 173 4.24 15.93 -14.70
C SER A 173 5.20 16.12 -13.52
N GLU A 174 6.02 17.17 -13.53
CA GLU A 174 6.96 17.50 -12.45
C GLU A 174 6.24 17.82 -11.13
N GLN A 175 5.10 18.51 -11.19
CA GLN A 175 4.36 18.92 -9.99
C GLN A 175 3.59 17.77 -9.35
N TRP A 176 3.08 16.81 -10.13
CA TRP A 176 2.09 15.84 -9.65
C TRP A 176 2.61 14.41 -9.56
N ILE A 177 3.52 13.98 -10.43
CA ILE A 177 4.04 12.61 -10.37
C ILE A 177 4.76 12.41 -9.03
N GLY A 178 4.42 11.32 -8.36
CA GLY A 178 4.93 10.98 -7.03
C GLY A 178 4.09 11.50 -5.86
N LYS A 179 3.22 12.50 -6.07
CA LYS A 179 2.31 12.98 -5.03
C LYS A 179 1.23 11.95 -4.70
N LYS A 180 0.73 12.03 -3.47
CA LYS A 180 -0.38 11.22 -2.99
C LYS A 180 -1.66 12.04 -3.00
N VAL A 181 -2.73 11.45 -3.52
CA VAL A 181 -4.05 12.07 -3.62
C VAL A 181 -5.09 11.17 -3.00
N ALA A 182 -6.06 11.75 -2.31
CA ALA A 182 -7.21 11.03 -1.79
C ALA A 182 -8.36 11.11 -2.79
N THR A 183 -9.04 10.00 -3.02
CA THR A 183 -10.28 9.96 -3.81
C THR A 183 -11.49 10.01 -2.88
N PHE A 184 -12.50 10.76 -3.30
CA PHE A 184 -13.79 10.87 -2.61
C PHE A 184 -14.91 10.53 -3.59
N TYR A 185 -15.21 9.24 -3.73
CA TYR A 185 -16.24 8.77 -4.67
C TYR A 185 -17.58 8.62 -3.96
N ALA A 186 -18.66 9.16 -4.53
CA ALA A 186 -20.00 9.05 -3.95
C ALA A 186 -20.53 7.60 -3.84
N LYS A 187 -20.01 6.68 -4.66
CA LYS A 187 -20.43 5.25 -4.70
C LYS A 187 -19.24 4.27 -4.60
N GLY A 188 -18.06 4.73 -4.18
CA GLY A 188 -16.83 3.93 -4.19
C GLY A 188 -16.07 3.97 -2.86
N LYS A 189 -15.04 3.13 -2.73
CA LYS A 189 -14.13 3.18 -1.59
C LYS A 189 -13.21 4.40 -1.73
N ASN A 190 -13.16 5.22 -0.69
CA ASN A 190 -12.22 6.33 -0.60
C ASN A 190 -10.81 5.76 -0.38
N VAL A 191 -9.89 6.11 -1.28
CA VAL A 191 -8.54 5.55 -1.25
C VAL A 191 -7.48 6.63 -1.45
N VAL A 192 -6.29 6.39 -0.89
CA VAL A 192 -5.10 7.21 -1.16
C VAL A 192 -4.27 6.55 -2.24
N LEU A 193 -4.04 7.27 -3.34
CA LEU A 193 -3.31 6.79 -4.51
C LEU A 193 -2.06 7.63 -4.72
N LYS A 194 -0.98 7.01 -5.21
CA LYS A 194 0.21 7.72 -5.68
C LYS A 194 0.09 7.94 -7.19
N ILE A 195 0.26 9.18 -7.64
CA ILE A 195 0.28 9.50 -9.06
C ILE A 195 1.58 8.96 -9.66
N ILE A 196 1.48 8.09 -10.67
CA ILE A 196 2.64 7.49 -11.37
C ILE A 196 2.89 8.12 -12.75
N GLY A 197 1.89 8.79 -13.30
CA GLY A 197 1.93 9.41 -14.61
C GLY A 197 0.65 10.20 -14.87
N ILE A 198 0.69 11.07 -15.87
CA ILE A 198 -0.46 11.87 -16.32
C ILE A 198 -0.64 11.59 -17.81
N CYS A 199 -1.85 11.25 -18.22
CA CYS A 199 -2.20 11.06 -19.62
C CYS A 199 -2.87 12.32 -20.14
N PHE A 200 -2.21 13.03 -21.05
CA PHE A 200 -2.71 14.29 -21.61
C PHE A 200 -3.60 14.11 -22.84
N ASN A 201 -3.60 12.91 -23.44
CA ASN A 201 -4.27 12.63 -24.72
C ASN A 201 -5.55 11.79 -24.59
N LEU A 202 -6.05 11.59 -23.37
CA LEU A 202 -7.33 10.89 -23.17
C LEU A 202 -8.45 11.92 -23.21
N SER A 203 -9.19 11.97 -24.32
CA SER A 203 -10.56 12.47 -24.28
C SER A 203 -11.32 11.55 -23.33
N VAL A 204 -11.93 12.11 -22.29
CA VAL A 204 -12.90 11.37 -21.50
C VAL A 204 -14.11 11.22 -22.42
N ASP A 205 -14.27 10.05 -23.03
CA ASP A 205 -15.54 9.69 -23.68
C ASP A 205 -16.61 9.82 -22.60
N SER A 206 -17.48 10.80 -22.81
CA SER A 206 -18.52 11.19 -21.88
C SER A 206 -19.71 10.29 -22.13
N ASP A 207 -19.58 9.01 -21.77
CA ASP A 207 -20.70 8.08 -21.67
C ASP A 207 -20.49 7.15 -20.45
N ALA A 208 -21.02 7.59 -19.31
CA ALA A 208 -21.38 6.78 -18.15
C ALA A 208 -22.56 7.42 -17.42
#